data_AF-A0A7S1R5J8-F1
#
_entry.id   AF-A0A7S1R5J8-F1
#
_cell.length_a   1.000
_cell.length_b   1.000
_cell.length_c   1.000
_cell.angle_alpha   90.00
_cell.angle_beta   90.00
_cell.angle_gamma   90.00
#
_symmetry.space_group_name_H-M   'P 1'
#
loop_
_entity.id
_entity.type
_entity.pdbx_description
1 polymer ?
#
loop_
_entity_poly.entity_id
_entity_poly.type
_entity_poly.pdbx_seq_one_letter_code
_entity_poly.pdbx_strand_id
1 'polypeptide(L)'
;FHPFLWSCFNSQTLNSRELVIIETCKDGPSPFFEEKVASDDRIVYKYYNVPPWQWSIGVKRNLACYFASGKVIAHFDDDDLYAPIYLEEMVKCLQDPKEAFVLHSQAKLGQNHYLNMLAGLGFAKDLSRLSPPAEA
;
A
#
# COMPACT_ATOMS: atom_id res chain seq x y z
N PHE A 1 -6.99 6.69 -15.16
CA PHE A 1 -6.68 6.04 -13.87
C PHE A 1 -5.97 4.70 -14.06
N HIS A 2 -6.47 3.77 -14.88
CA HIS A 2 -5.92 2.39 -14.95
C HIS A 2 -4.40 2.29 -15.24
N PRO A 3 -3.82 3.02 -16.21
CA PRO A 3 -2.37 2.97 -16.42
C PRO A 3 -1.56 3.52 -15.24
N PHE A 4 -2.09 4.49 -14.50
CA PHE A 4 -1.45 5.05 -13.31
C PHE A 4 -1.47 4.07 -12.13
N LEU A 5 -2.63 3.45 -11.87
CA LEU A 5 -2.76 2.37 -10.89
C LEU A 5 -1.77 1.24 -11.19
N TRP A 6 -1.73 0.80 -12.45
CA TRP A 6 -0.77 -0.22 -12.89
C TRP A 6 0.68 0.22 -12.68
N SER A 7 1.03 1.46 -13.01
CA SER A 7 2.39 1.98 -12.81
C SER A 7 2.77 1.95 -11.32
N CYS A 8 1.88 2.40 -10.44
CA CYS A 8 2.09 2.37 -8.99
C CYS A 8 2.27 0.93 -8.48
N PHE A 9 1.42 0.00 -8.90
CA PHE A 9 1.53 -1.42 -8.52
C PHE A 9 2.81 -2.07 -9.07
N ASN A 10 3.11 -1.86 -10.34
CA ASN A 10 4.22 -2.52 -11.02
C ASN A 10 5.58 -1.99 -10.52
N SER A 11 5.64 -0.72 -10.09
CA SER A 11 6.85 -0.12 -9.52
C SER A 11 7.13 -0.54 -8.08
N GLN A 12 6.22 -1.23 -7.37
CA GLN A 12 6.48 -1.62 -5.99
C GLN A 12 7.72 -2.54 -5.87
N THR A 13 8.53 -2.35 -4.84
CA THR A 13 9.72 -3.18 -4.57
C THR A 13 9.38 -4.54 -3.96
N LEU A 14 8.22 -4.66 -3.31
CA LEU A 14 7.77 -5.90 -2.67
C LEU A 14 7.29 -6.95 -3.69
N ASN A 15 8.18 -7.79 -4.21
CA ASN A 15 7.91 -8.66 -5.36
C ASN A 15 6.73 -9.65 -5.21
N SER A 16 6.50 -10.20 -4.02
CA SER A 16 5.45 -11.20 -3.77
C SER A 16 4.10 -10.53 -3.53
N ARG A 17 3.40 -10.16 -4.61
CA ARG A 17 2.13 -9.43 -4.57
C ARG A 17 1.23 -9.76 -5.76
N GLU A 18 -0.07 -9.58 -5.55
CA GLU A 18 -1.11 -9.64 -6.58
C GLU A 18 -1.91 -8.33 -6.58
N LEU A 19 -2.56 -8.01 -7.70
CA LEU A 19 -3.45 -6.86 -7.84
C LEU A 19 -4.86 -7.35 -8.15
N VAL A 20 -5.75 -7.28 -7.16
CA VAL A 20 -7.17 -7.62 -7.31
C VAL A 20 -7.97 -6.37 -7.65
N ILE A 21 -8.62 -6.35 -8.80
CA ILE A 21 -9.39 -5.20 -9.30
C ILE A 21 -10.86 -5.61 -9.44
N ILE A 22 -11.73 -4.87 -8.76
CA ILE A 22 -13.19 -5.00 -8.89
C ILE A 22 -13.74 -3.76 -9.59
N GLU A 23 -14.04 -3.90 -10.87
CA GLU A 23 -14.58 -2.80 -11.69
C GLU A 23 -16.09 -2.95 -11.88
N THR A 24 -16.81 -1.84 -11.72
CA THR A 24 -18.22 -1.73 -12.10
C THR A 24 -18.30 -0.84 -13.31
N CYS A 25 -18.76 -1.37 -14.43
CA CYS A 25 -18.76 -0.70 -15.72
C CYS A 25 -20.15 -0.75 -16.34
N LYS A 26 -20.47 0.20 -17.23
CA LYS A 26 -21.70 0.17 -18.03
C LYS A 26 -21.46 -0.28 -19.48
N ASP A 27 -20.25 0.00 -19.99
CA ASP A 27 -19.91 -0.11 -21.40
C ASP A 27 -18.89 -1.25 -21.68
N GLY A 28 -18.83 -2.22 -20.76
CA GLY A 28 -17.91 -3.35 -20.84
C GLY A 28 -16.61 -3.14 -20.05
N PRO A 29 -15.75 -4.18 -20.02
CA PRO A 29 -14.51 -4.16 -19.25
C PRO A 29 -13.50 -3.15 -19.79
N SER A 30 -12.52 -2.81 -18.96
CA SER A 30 -11.39 -2.01 -19.38
C SER A 30 -10.49 -2.77 -20.36
N PRO A 31 -10.31 -2.29 -21.60
CA PRO A 31 -9.40 -2.94 -22.56
C PRO A 31 -7.97 -3.02 -22.04
N PHE A 32 -7.56 -2.03 -21.25
CA PHE A 32 -6.24 -2.01 -20.62
C PHE A 32 -6.06 -3.18 -19.66
N PHE A 33 -7.03 -3.44 -18.76
CA PHE A 33 -6.90 -4.56 -17.83
C PHE A 33 -7.13 -5.92 -18.49
N GLU A 34 -7.92 -5.99 -19.57
CA GLU A 34 -7.99 -7.22 -20.37
C GLU A 34 -6.63 -7.57 -20.97
N GLU A 35 -5.90 -6.60 -21.54
CA GLU A 35 -4.54 -6.82 -22.05
C GLU A 35 -3.57 -7.20 -20.93
N LYS A 36 -3.68 -6.56 -19.76
CA LYS A 36 -2.78 -6.82 -18.64
C LYS A 36 -2.98 -8.21 -18.04
N VAL A 37 -4.22 -8.66 -17.88
CA VAL A 37 -4.51 -10.03 -17.39
C VAL A 37 -4.01 -11.09 -18.37
N ALA A 38 -3.98 -10.79 -19.67
CA ALA A 38 -3.42 -11.70 -20.67
C ALA A 38 -1.88 -11.83 -20.61
N SER A 39 -1.18 -10.89 -19.96
CA SER A 39 0.28 -10.80 -19.94
C SER A 39 0.93 -10.87 -18.55
N ASP A 40 0.15 -10.71 -17.48
CA ASP A 40 0.63 -10.72 -16.10
C ASP A 40 -0.34 -11.50 -15.20
N ASP A 41 0.15 -12.63 -14.67
CA ASP A 41 -0.62 -13.56 -13.84
C ASP A 41 -0.88 -13.04 -12.42
N ARG A 42 -0.22 -11.94 -12.02
CA ARG A 42 -0.44 -11.28 -10.72
C ARG A 42 -1.73 -10.49 -10.70
N ILE A 43 -2.42 -10.32 -11.83
CA ILE A 43 -3.62 -9.49 -11.93
C ILE A 43 -4.87 -10.36 -11.87
N VAL A 44 -5.69 -10.11 -10.86
CA VAL A 44 -7.02 -10.72 -10.72
C VAL A 44 -8.07 -9.66 -11.03
N TYR A 45 -8.54 -9.63 -12.27
CA TYR A 45 -9.53 -8.65 -12.72
C TYR A 45 -10.94 -9.26 -12.75
N LYS A 46 -11.89 -8.61 -12.06
CA LYS A 46 -13.32 -8.93 -12.12
C LYS A 46 -14.09 -7.67 -12.43
N TYR A 47 -14.95 -7.75 -13.44
CA TYR A 47 -15.82 -6.64 -13.82
C TYR A 47 -17.29 -7.07 -13.75
N TYR A 48 -18.15 -6.09 -13.46
CA TYR A 48 -19.58 -6.28 -13.33
C TYR A 48 -20.30 -5.20 -14.13
N ASN A 49 -21.26 -5.61 -14.97
CA ASN A 49 -22.08 -4.68 -15.75
C ASN A 49 -23.15 -4.03 -14.86
N VAL A 50 -22.68 -3.12 -14.01
CA VAL A 50 -23.44 -2.42 -12.99
C VAL A 50 -22.98 -0.96 -13.01
N PRO A 51 -23.89 0.02 -12.99
CA PRO A 51 -23.51 1.42 -12.92
C PRO A 51 -22.58 1.72 -11.73
N PRO A 52 -21.54 2.57 -11.89
CA PRO A 52 -20.52 2.78 -10.86
C PRO A 52 -21.04 3.24 -9.50
N TRP A 53 -22.16 3.97 -9.47
CA TRP A 53 -22.79 4.51 -8.26
C TRP A 53 -23.66 3.50 -7.51
N GLN A 54 -23.98 2.36 -8.11
CA GLN A 54 -24.86 1.38 -7.50
C GLN A 54 -24.14 0.55 -6.43
N TRP A 55 -22.83 0.33 -6.57
CA TRP A 55 -22.03 -0.38 -5.58
C TRP A 55 -21.19 0.60 -4.78
N SER A 56 -21.30 0.52 -3.45
CA SER A 56 -20.40 1.27 -2.58
C SER A 56 -18.97 0.76 -2.70
N ILE A 57 -18.01 1.61 -2.34
CA ILE A 57 -16.59 1.23 -2.24
C ILE A 57 -16.42 0.02 -1.31
N GLY A 58 -17.19 -0.05 -0.22
CA GLY A 58 -17.16 -1.18 0.72
C GLY A 58 -17.56 -2.51 0.08
N VAL A 59 -18.58 -2.52 -0.78
CA VAL A 59 -18.96 -3.74 -1.52
C VAL A 59 -17.83 -4.21 -2.43
N LYS A 60 -17.22 -3.27 -3.17
CA LYS A 60 -16.09 -3.58 -4.06
C LYS A 60 -14.88 -4.11 -3.27
N ARG A 61 -14.54 -3.47 -2.15
CA ARG A 61 -13.45 -3.91 -1.25
C ARG A 61 -13.71 -5.29 -0.66
N ASN A 62 -14.95 -5.59 -0.23
CA ASN A 62 -15.31 -6.92 0.27
C ASN A 62 -15.15 -8.01 -0.80
N LEU A 63 -15.56 -7.74 -2.05
CA LEU A 63 -15.34 -8.66 -3.17
C LEU A 63 -13.85 -8.83 -3.47
N ALA A 64 -13.07 -7.75 -3.45
CA ALA A 64 -11.63 -7.81 -3.63
C ALA A 64 -10.98 -8.71 -2.57
N CYS A 65 -11.35 -8.55 -1.29
CA CYS A 65 -10.89 -9.41 -0.20
C CYS A 65 -11.30 -10.89 -0.39
N TYR A 66 -12.49 -11.15 -0.94
CA TYR A 66 -12.94 -12.52 -1.23
C TYR A 66 -12.08 -13.21 -2.30
N PHE A 67 -11.62 -12.47 -3.31
CA PHE A 67 -10.77 -13.02 -4.37
C PHE A 67 -9.28 -13.02 -4.03
N ALA A 68 -8.85 -12.27 -3.01
CA ALA A 68 -7.47 -12.21 -2.60
C ALA A 68 -6.99 -13.54 -2.00
N SER A 69 -5.74 -13.90 -2.31
CA SER A 69 -5.06 -15.10 -1.82
C SER A 69 -3.92 -14.76 -0.85
N GLY A 70 -3.47 -13.50 -0.84
CA GLY A 70 -2.41 -13.00 0.03
C GLY A 70 -2.73 -13.02 1.54
N LYS A 71 -1.67 -13.03 2.36
CA LYS A 71 -1.75 -12.97 3.83
C LYS A 71 -2.00 -11.56 4.38
N VAL A 72 -1.68 -10.55 3.59
CA VAL A 72 -1.81 -9.13 3.94
C VAL A 72 -2.64 -8.49 2.83
N ILE A 73 -3.63 -7.69 3.24
CA ILE A 73 -4.45 -6.91 2.31
C ILE A 73 -4.04 -5.45 2.43
N ALA A 74 -3.64 -4.87 1.30
CA ALA A 74 -3.46 -3.44 1.15
C ALA A 74 -4.56 -2.90 0.23
N HIS A 75 -5.36 -1.95 0.72
CA HIS A 75 -6.23 -1.17 -0.15
C HIS A 75 -5.37 -0.15 -0.90
N PHE A 76 -5.53 -0.14 -2.22
CA PHE A 76 -4.67 0.58 -3.14
C PHE A 76 -5.60 1.32 -4.12
N ASP A 77 -5.92 2.56 -3.79
CA ASP A 77 -6.94 3.35 -4.50
C ASP A 77 -6.42 3.82 -5.88
N ASP A 78 -7.29 3.90 -6.87
CA ASP A 78 -6.92 4.09 -8.29
C ASP A 78 -6.75 5.57 -8.70
N ASP A 79 -7.08 6.47 -7.79
CA ASP A 79 -6.92 7.92 -7.87
C ASP A 79 -5.75 8.47 -7.05
N ASP A 80 -4.98 7.60 -6.40
CA ASP A 80 -3.80 7.96 -5.59
C ASP A 80 -2.47 7.64 -6.28
N LEU A 81 -1.39 8.28 -5.78
CA LEU A 81 -0.01 8.00 -6.15
C LEU A 81 0.73 7.34 -4.98
N TYR A 82 1.42 6.23 -5.27
CA TYR A 82 2.16 5.46 -4.29
C TYR A 82 3.63 5.36 -4.67
N ALA A 83 4.52 5.59 -3.70
CA ALA A 83 5.97 5.43 -3.90
C ALA A 83 6.34 3.94 -4.13
N PRO A 84 7.42 3.64 -4.87
CA PRO A 84 7.88 2.25 -5.08
C PRO A 84 8.09 1.42 -3.82
N ILE A 85 8.47 2.06 -2.70
CA ILE A 85 8.72 1.37 -1.42
C ILE A 85 7.48 1.27 -0.52
N TYR A 86 6.33 1.78 -0.96
CA TYR A 86 5.15 1.93 -0.10
C TYR A 86 4.71 0.62 0.56
N LEU A 87 4.49 -0.44 -0.21
CA LEU A 87 4.04 -1.72 0.36
C LEU A 87 5.07 -2.33 1.31
N GLU A 88 6.35 -2.20 0.99
CA GLU A 88 7.43 -2.72 1.82
C GLU A 88 7.45 -2.03 3.19
N GLU A 89 7.38 -0.69 3.21
CA GLU A 89 7.35 0.09 4.44
C GLU A 89 6.08 -0.17 5.26
N MET A 90 4.91 -0.28 4.61
CA MET A 90 3.66 -0.59 5.31
C MET A 90 3.67 -1.99 5.93
N VAL A 91 4.23 -3.00 5.24
CA VAL A 91 4.37 -4.35 5.78
C VAL A 91 5.36 -4.37 6.95
N LYS A 92 6.49 -3.67 6.86
CA LYS A 92 7.43 -3.52 7.99
C LYS A 92 6.72 -2.94 9.22
N CYS A 93 5.96 -1.86 9.02
CA CYS A 93 5.18 -1.22 10.08
C CYS A 93 4.10 -2.15 10.67
N LEU A 94 3.50 -3.02 9.87
CA LEU A 94 2.51 -4.00 10.34
C LEU A 94 3.15 -5.10 11.20
N GLN A 95 4.38 -5.51 10.85
CA GLN A 95 5.13 -6.55 11.55
C GLN A 95 5.79 -6.03 12.84
N ASP A 96 6.32 -4.80 12.81
CA ASP A 96 6.81 -4.09 13.98
C ASP A 96 6.15 -2.71 14.08
N PRO A 97 5.03 -2.60 14.85
CA PRO A 97 4.31 -1.35 15.02
C PRO A 97 5.14 -0.18 15.57
N LYS A 98 6.32 -0.43 16.16
CA LYS A 98 7.20 0.65 16.62
C LYS A 98 7.78 1.45 15.44
N GLU A 99 8.04 0.79 14.31
CA GLU A 99 8.55 1.43 13.09
C GLU A 99 7.55 2.43 12.51
N ALA A 100 6.25 2.16 12.62
CA ALA A 100 5.19 3.07 12.20
C ALA A 100 5.26 4.43 12.92
N PHE A 101 5.74 4.42 14.16
CA PHE A 101 5.86 5.61 15.00
C PHE A 101 7.09 6.46 14.64
N VAL A 102 8.17 5.83 14.19
CA VAL A 102 9.42 6.49 13.77
C VAL A 102 9.20 7.29 12.47
N LEU A 103 8.45 6.73 11.52
CA LEU A 103 8.13 7.41 10.26
C LEU A 103 7.27 8.67 10.48
N HIS A 104 6.34 8.65 11.45
CA HIS A 104 5.51 9.81 11.75
C HIS A 104 6.26 10.94 12.46
N SER A 105 7.24 10.60 13.30
CA SER A 105 7.98 11.58 14.10
C SER A 105 9.03 12.33 13.28
N GLN A 106 9.74 11.66 12.37
CA GLN A 106 10.73 12.32 11.51
C GLN A 106 10.08 13.31 10.53
N ALA A 107 8.82 13.07 10.13
CA ALA A 107 8.08 13.95 9.24
C ALA A 107 7.50 15.20 9.94
N LYS A 108 7.41 15.25 11.28
CA LYS A 108 6.70 16.33 11.99
C LYS A 108 7.37 16.91 13.24
N LEU A 109 8.37 16.25 13.83
CA LEU A 109 8.94 16.66 15.10
C LEU A 109 10.45 16.83 14.97
N GLY A 110 10.95 18.03 15.29
CA GLY A 110 12.39 18.24 15.47
C GLY A 110 12.95 17.23 16.49
N GLN A 111 14.20 16.79 16.27
CA GLN A 111 14.85 15.67 16.98
C GLN A 111 14.62 15.61 18.50
N ASN A 112 14.52 16.76 19.18
CA ASN A 112 14.34 16.84 20.64
C ASN A 112 12.97 16.37 21.14
N HIS A 113 11.89 16.53 20.37
CA HIS A 113 10.56 16.07 20.78
C HIS A 113 10.41 14.55 20.63
N TYR A 114 11.10 13.96 19.65
CA TYR A 114 11.10 12.52 19.42
C TYR A 114 11.74 11.74 20.57
N LEU A 115 12.90 12.19 21.05
CA LEU A 115 13.64 11.56 22.14
C LEU A 115 12.83 11.55 23.46
N ASN A 116 12.15 12.65 23.77
CA ASN A 116 11.33 12.76 24.98
C ASN A 116 10.08 11.86 24.93
N MET A 117 9.48 11.69 23.75
CA MET A 117 8.30 10.84 23.57
C MET A 117 8.64 9.34 23.67
N LEU A 118 9.76 8.91 23.07
CA LEU A 118 10.25 7.53 23.21
C LEU A 118 10.65 7.18 24.65
N ALA A 119 11.23 8.14 25.38
CA ALA A 119 11.53 7.98 26.79
C ALA A 119 10.26 7.80 27.65
N GLY A 120 9.19 8.53 27.34
CA GLY A 120 7.90 8.44 28.03
C GLY A 120 7.14 7.12 27.80
N LEU A 121 7.40 6.42 26.69
CA LEU A 121 6.78 5.13 26.34
C LEU A 121 7.62 3.90 26.80
N GLY A 122 8.71 4.12 27.52
CA GLY A 122 9.55 3.03 28.05
C GLY A 122 10.49 2.39 27.01
N PHE A 123 10.63 2.97 25.82
CA PHE A 123 11.58 2.52 24.78
C PHE A 123 12.99 3.10 24.95
N ALA A 124 13.32 3.57 26.15
CA ALA A 124 14.69 3.94 26.47
C ALA A 124 15.52 2.68 26.70
N LYS A 125 16.12 2.14 25.63
CA LYS A 125 17.47 1.56 25.71
C LYS A 125 18.09 1.38 24.32
N ASP A 126 19.19 2.10 24.18
CA ASP A 126 20.20 2.05 23.13
C ASP A 126 20.00 2.90 21.88
N LEU A 127 20.05 4.23 22.10
CA LEU A 127 20.14 5.26 21.06
C LEU A 127 21.51 5.32 20.35
N SER A 128 22.48 4.46 20.72
CA SER A 128 23.83 4.49 20.15
C SER A 128 23.90 4.08 18.67
N ARG A 129 22.86 3.41 18.16
CA ARG A 129 22.76 2.95 16.76
C ARG A 129 22.14 3.96 15.80
N LEU A 130 21.64 5.09 16.30
CA LEU A 130 20.95 6.11 15.50
C LEU A 130 21.83 7.31 15.13
N SER A 131 23.09 7.32 15.57
CA SER A 131 24.05 8.32 15.11
C SER A 131 24.52 7.95 13.69
N PRO A 132 24.43 8.86 12.71
CA PRO A 132 25.06 8.63 11.41
C PRO A 132 26.58 8.47 11.58
N PRO A 133 27.28 7.69 10.72
CA PRO A 133 28.74 7.62 10.75
C PRO A 133 29.30 9.03 10.57
N ALA A 134 30.31 9.38 11.38
CA ALA A 134 30.97 10.67 11.30
C ALA A 134 31.50 10.87 9.88
N GLU A 135 31.08 11.96 9.23
CA GLU A 135 31.57 12.36 7.92
C GLU A 135 33.08 12.58 7.99
N ALA A 136 33.80 11.99 7.04
CA ALA A 136 35.25 12.14 6.82
C ALA A 136 35.51 13.04 5.62
#